data_AF-A0A2V5Q805-F1
#
_entry.id   AF-A0A2V5Q805-F1
#
_cell.length_a   1.000
_cell.length_b   1.000
_cell.length_c   1.000
_cell.angle_alpha   90.00
_cell.angle_beta   90.00
_cell.angle_gamma   90.00
#
_symmetry.space_group_name_H-M   'P 1'
#
loop_
_entity.id
_entity.type
_entity.pdbx_description
1 polymer ?
#
loop_
_entity_poly.entity_id
_entity_poly.type
_entity_poly.pdbx_seq_one_letter_code
_entity_poly.pdbx_strand_id
1 'polypeptide(L)'
;MALRLPKQDYRDIERIIEFDFVRATEAAALNALRWLGRGDKEAADAAASDAIRGMFDLMNICGEVVIGEGIKDEAPGIFKGEQLGTWVPGSPQFDIAIDPIDGTTNISKGAPNSISCIAAASPEKGVKVALRDVPSFYMSKLAYGPRVIEYMKKRGDSLHLEMPIAEVLGIVARAV
;
A
#
# COMPACT_ATOMS: atom_id res chain seq x y z
N MET A 1 -16.21 21.36 4.31
CA MET A 1 -16.64 20.46 3.22
C MET A 1 -15.85 20.85 1.97
N ALA A 2 -14.70 20.20 1.74
CA ALA A 2 -13.85 20.51 0.58
C ALA A 2 -14.59 20.09 -0.72
N LEU A 3 -14.75 21.03 -1.64
CA LEU A 3 -15.34 20.77 -2.96
C LEU A 3 -14.40 19.83 -3.73
N ARG A 4 -14.80 18.58 -3.98
CA ARG A 4 -14.07 17.69 -4.90
C ARG A 4 -14.24 18.20 -6.33
N LEU A 5 -13.13 18.32 -7.05
CA LEU A 5 -13.05 18.79 -8.43
C LEU A 5 -13.75 17.83 -9.42
N PRO A 6 -14.23 18.34 -10.59
CA PRO A 6 -14.88 17.52 -11.61
C PRO A 6 -13.92 16.49 -12.23
N LYS A 7 -14.44 15.27 -12.45
CA LYS A 7 -13.69 14.06 -12.86
C LYS A 7 -13.44 14.05 -14.38
N GLN A 8 -12.18 13.89 -14.81
CA GLN A 8 -11.83 13.63 -16.22
C GLN A 8 -11.70 12.13 -16.50
N ASP A 9 -11.99 11.73 -17.75
CA ASP A 9 -11.82 10.36 -18.26
C ASP A 9 -10.40 10.18 -18.81
N TYR A 10 -9.51 9.60 -18.02
CA TYR A 10 -8.13 9.34 -18.40
C TYR A 10 -8.03 7.98 -19.09
N ARG A 11 -8.04 7.98 -20.42
CA ARG A 11 -7.98 6.75 -21.24
C ARG A 11 -6.70 5.93 -21.08
N ASP A 12 -5.71 6.44 -20.34
CA ASP A 12 -4.44 5.76 -20.08
C ASP A 12 -3.82 6.25 -18.75
N ILE A 13 -4.50 5.96 -17.64
CA ILE A 13 -4.11 6.47 -16.33
C ILE A 13 -2.72 5.98 -15.91
N GLU A 14 -2.35 4.75 -16.30
CA GLU A 14 -1.02 4.17 -16.05
C GLU A 14 0.10 4.95 -16.75
N ARG A 15 -0.14 5.50 -17.95
CA ARG A 15 0.81 6.42 -18.59
C ARG A 15 0.88 7.80 -17.95
N ILE A 16 -0.12 8.21 -17.18
CA ILE A 16 -0.12 9.52 -16.50
C ILE A 16 0.66 9.46 -15.19
N ILE A 17 0.60 8.32 -14.50
CA ILE A 17 1.37 8.05 -13.27
C ILE A 17 2.70 7.33 -13.54
N GLU A 18 2.99 7.00 -14.80
CA GLU A 18 4.17 6.32 -15.32
C GLU A 18 4.86 5.37 -14.31
N PHE A 19 6.11 5.68 -13.96
CA PHE A 19 6.91 5.01 -12.95
C PHE A 19 6.96 5.81 -11.66
N ASP A 20 6.08 6.79 -11.45
CA ASP A 20 6.21 7.72 -10.34
C ASP A 20 6.02 7.05 -8.98
N PHE A 21 5.07 6.10 -8.86
CA PHE A 21 4.94 5.29 -7.64
C PHE A 21 6.12 4.35 -7.42
N VAL A 22 6.72 3.84 -8.49
CA VAL A 22 7.95 3.03 -8.40
C VAL A 22 9.11 3.90 -7.89
N ARG A 23 9.26 5.10 -8.42
CA ARG A 23 10.28 6.06 -7.96
C ARG A 23 10.06 6.47 -6.50
N ALA A 24 8.81 6.59 -6.05
CA ALA A 24 8.50 6.88 -4.65
C ALA A 24 8.96 5.75 -3.71
N THR A 25 8.69 4.48 -4.05
CA THR A 25 9.14 3.34 -3.23
C THR A 25 10.65 3.12 -3.32
N GLU A 26 11.26 3.35 -4.49
CA GLU A 26 12.73 3.36 -4.66
C GLU A 26 13.39 4.45 -3.82
N ALA A 27 12.86 5.67 -3.84
CA ALA A 27 13.35 6.78 -3.03
C ALA A 27 13.25 6.48 -1.54
N ALA A 28 12.13 5.92 -1.08
CA ALA A 28 12.00 5.43 0.30
C ALA A 28 13.06 4.41 0.66
N ALA A 29 13.21 3.34 -0.14
CA ALA A 29 14.16 2.28 0.13
C ALA A 29 15.62 2.80 0.19
N LEU A 30 16.00 3.69 -0.72
CA LEU A 30 17.34 4.28 -0.77
C LEU A 30 17.62 5.21 0.41
N ASN A 31 16.64 6.00 0.85
CA ASN A 31 16.81 6.90 2.01
C ASN A 31 16.80 6.13 3.33
N ALA A 32 16.00 5.07 3.43
CA ALA A 32 15.96 4.18 4.58
C ALA A 32 17.27 3.39 4.77
N LEU A 33 17.99 3.06 3.68
CA LEU A 33 19.20 2.24 3.70
C LEU A 33 20.28 2.75 4.66
N ARG A 34 20.37 4.08 4.85
CA ARG A 34 21.34 4.70 5.78
C ARG A 34 21.15 4.25 7.22
N TRP A 35 19.97 3.78 7.58
CA TRP A 35 19.57 3.37 8.92
C TRP A 35 19.63 1.85 9.14
N LEU A 36 20.01 1.08 8.13
CA LEU A 36 20.15 -0.37 8.21
C LEU A 36 21.10 -0.77 9.35
N GLY A 37 20.59 -1.57 10.29
CA GLY A 37 21.36 -2.11 11.42
C GLY A 37 21.76 -1.09 12.50
N ARG A 38 21.19 0.13 12.48
CA ARG A 38 21.56 1.20 13.43
C ARG A 38 20.75 1.23 14.72
N GLY A 39 19.77 0.34 14.87
CA GLY A 39 18.86 0.33 16.02
C GLY A 39 17.84 1.48 16.04
N ASP A 40 17.83 2.35 15.03
CA ASP A 40 16.95 3.51 14.95
C ASP A 40 15.88 3.31 13.87
N LYS A 41 14.75 2.75 14.29
CA LYS A 41 13.64 2.41 13.39
C LYS A 41 12.79 3.63 13.03
N GLU A 42 12.65 4.58 13.95
CA GLU A 42 11.81 5.77 13.75
C GLU A 42 12.47 6.73 12.76
N ALA A 43 13.80 6.91 12.85
CA ALA A 43 14.51 7.73 11.88
C ALA A 43 14.55 7.10 10.47
N ALA A 44 14.58 5.76 10.40
CA ALA A 44 14.45 5.05 9.13
C ALA A 44 13.09 5.33 8.47
N ASP A 45 12.02 5.20 9.25
CA ASP A 45 10.65 5.39 8.77
C ASP A 45 10.35 6.85 8.40
N ALA A 46 10.88 7.80 9.20
CA ALA A 46 10.85 9.22 8.88
C ALA A 46 11.50 9.51 7.52
N ALA A 47 12.71 8.98 7.31
CA ALA A 47 13.46 9.19 6.07
C ALA A 47 12.75 8.59 4.84
N ALA A 48 12.11 7.44 4.99
CA ALA A 48 11.31 6.83 3.93
C ALA A 48 10.04 7.65 3.63
N SER A 49 9.32 8.06 4.68
CA SER A 49 8.11 8.88 4.58
C SER A 49 8.38 10.22 3.88
N ASP A 50 9.44 10.91 4.28
CA ASP A 50 9.82 12.19 3.69
C ASP A 50 10.26 12.05 2.23
N ALA A 51 10.99 10.98 1.90
CA ALA A 51 11.37 10.69 0.52
C ALA A 51 10.15 10.44 -0.38
N ILE A 52 9.17 9.70 0.13
CA ILE A 52 7.89 9.48 -0.56
C ILE A 52 7.18 10.82 -0.77
N ARG A 53 7.00 11.63 0.28
CA ARG A 53 6.36 12.96 0.15
C ARG A 53 7.01 13.81 -0.92
N GLY A 54 8.33 13.92 -0.89
CA GLY A 54 9.07 14.71 -1.87
C GLY A 54 8.90 14.20 -3.31
N MET A 55 8.72 12.89 -3.51
CA MET A 55 8.36 12.35 -4.83
C MET A 55 6.93 12.71 -5.22
N PHE A 56 5.97 12.62 -4.29
CA PHE A 56 4.58 12.99 -4.53
C PHE A 56 4.40 14.50 -4.81
N ASP A 57 5.23 15.37 -4.24
CA ASP A 57 5.22 16.82 -4.54
C ASP A 57 5.45 17.14 -6.02
N LEU A 58 6.01 16.19 -6.78
CA LEU A 58 6.28 16.32 -8.22
C LEU A 58 5.20 15.70 -9.10
N MET A 59 4.24 14.96 -8.53
CA MET A 59 3.23 14.19 -9.26
C MET A 59 1.96 15.00 -9.46
N ASN A 60 1.50 15.12 -10.71
CA ASN A 60 0.21 15.75 -11.03
C ASN A 60 -0.96 14.80 -10.77
N ILE A 61 -1.24 14.55 -9.49
CA ILE A 61 -2.34 13.72 -9.01
C ILE A 61 -3.06 14.39 -7.84
N CYS A 62 -4.29 13.94 -7.56
CA CYS A 62 -5.01 14.20 -6.32
C CYS A 62 -5.05 12.90 -5.51
N GLY A 63 -3.99 12.63 -4.75
CA GLY A 63 -3.87 11.44 -3.90
C GLY A 63 -4.42 11.69 -2.50
N GLU A 64 -5.38 10.89 -2.06
CA GLU A 64 -5.91 10.90 -0.69
C GLU A 64 -5.46 9.61 0.02
N VAL A 65 -4.72 9.74 1.13
CA VAL A 65 -4.26 8.59 1.90
C VAL A 65 -5.43 8.01 2.69
N VAL A 66 -5.87 6.82 2.33
CA VAL A 66 -6.96 6.11 3.03
C VAL A 66 -6.44 5.07 4.01
N ILE A 67 -5.25 4.54 3.76
CA ILE A 67 -4.50 3.65 4.65
C ILE A 67 -3.07 4.18 4.69
N GLY A 68 -2.61 4.57 5.86
CA GLY A 68 -1.24 5.03 6.08
C GLY A 68 -0.71 4.46 7.38
N GLU A 69 0.35 5.08 7.89
CA GLU A 69 0.86 4.79 9.22
C GLU A 69 -0.26 4.91 10.26
N GLY A 70 -0.29 3.97 11.20
CA GLY A 70 -1.22 4.01 12.31
C GLY A 70 -0.97 5.23 13.18
N ILE A 71 -1.96 5.66 13.95
CA ILE A 71 -1.75 6.67 15.01
C ILE A 71 -0.92 6.01 16.10
N LYS A 72 0.40 6.01 15.93
CA LYS A 72 1.36 5.79 17.01
C LYS A 72 1.75 7.17 17.49
N ASP A 73 1.56 7.40 18.78
CA ASP A 73 1.85 8.67 19.43
C ASP A 73 3.24 9.20 19.01
N GLU A 74 3.25 10.39 18.40
CA GLU A 74 4.43 11.21 18.04
C GLU A 74 5.42 10.65 16.99
N ALA A 75 5.13 9.54 16.32
CA ALA A 75 6.01 9.02 15.26
C ALA A 75 5.87 9.82 13.95
N PRO A 76 6.98 10.13 13.24
CA PRO A 76 6.92 10.67 11.88
C PRO A 76 6.39 9.60 10.91
N GLY A 77 5.43 9.94 10.05
CA GLY A 77 4.83 8.98 9.11
C GLY A 77 3.81 9.64 8.19
N ILE A 78 3.36 8.95 7.14
CA ILE A 78 2.29 9.41 6.25
C ILE A 78 0.94 8.89 6.76
N PHE A 79 0.02 9.78 7.09
CA PHE A 79 -1.19 9.42 7.83
C PHE A 79 -2.43 9.41 6.97
N LYS A 80 -3.43 8.64 7.43
CA LYS A 80 -4.77 8.68 6.85
C LYS A 80 -5.33 10.12 6.84
N GLY A 81 -5.88 10.50 5.68
CA GLY A 81 -6.40 11.84 5.41
C GLY A 81 -5.36 12.80 4.83
N GLU A 82 -4.08 12.42 4.80
CA GLU A 82 -3.04 13.22 4.15
C GLU A 82 -3.29 13.31 2.64
N GLN A 83 -2.99 14.48 2.08
CA GLN A 83 -3.11 14.77 0.67
C GLN A 83 -1.72 14.71 0.04
N LEU A 84 -1.54 13.83 -0.94
CA LEU A 84 -0.30 13.66 -1.69
C LEU A 84 -0.51 14.03 -3.16
N GLY A 85 0.53 14.54 -3.83
CA GLY A 85 0.41 15.08 -5.19
C GLY A 85 0.29 16.60 -5.22
N THR A 86 0.38 17.19 -6.39
CA THR A 86 0.22 18.65 -6.57
C THR A 86 -1.22 19.13 -6.42
N TRP A 87 -2.20 18.22 -6.49
CA TRP A 87 -3.63 18.52 -6.43
C TRP A 87 -4.09 19.59 -7.43
N VAL A 88 -3.39 19.71 -8.56
CA VAL A 88 -3.76 20.64 -9.63
C VAL A 88 -5.16 20.29 -10.16
N PRO A 89 -6.05 21.27 -10.32
CA PRO A 89 -7.40 21.04 -10.83
C PRO A 89 -7.43 20.22 -12.12
N GLY A 90 -8.22 19.14 -12.11
CA GLY A 90 -8.29 18.23 -13.25
C GLY A 90 -7.10 17.27 -13.36
N SER A 91 -6.43 16.96 -12.24
CA SER A 91 -5.49 15.83 -12.13
C SER A 91 -6.24 14.53 -11.78
N PRO A 92 -5.69 13.34 -12.11
CA PRO A 92 -6.28 12.06 -11.74
C PRO A 92 -6.34 11.87 -10.23
N GLN A 93 -7.45 11.30 -9.76
CA GLN A 93 -7.69 11.04 -8.35
C GLN A 93 -7.34 9.60 -7.98
N PHE A 94 -6.67 9.44 -6.84
CA PHE A 94 -6.35 8.14 -6.26
C PHE A 94 -6.66 8.11 -4.78
N ASP A 95 -7.25 6.99 -4.34
CA ASP A 95 -7.15 6.58 -2.95
C ASP A 95 -5.84 5.80 -2.80
N ILE A 96 -5.05 6.14 -1.78
CA ILE A 96 -3.71 5.61 -1.56
C ILE A 96 -3.67 4.81 -0.26
N ALA A 97 -3.15 3.58 -0.37
CA ALA A 97 -2.67 2.78 0.75
C ALA A 97 -1.14 2.75 0.70
N ILE A 98 -0.49 3.11 1.80
CA ILE A 98 0.96 3.31 1.82
C ILE A 98 1.58 2.80 3.11
N ASP A 99 2.74 2.17 2.97
CA ASP A 99 3.61 1.74 4.05
C ASP A 99 5.06 2.07 3.65
N PRO A 100 5.61 3.20 4.16
CA PRO A 100 6.96 3.63 3.82
C PRO A 100 8.01 2.55 4.08
N ILE A 101 7.89 1.85 5.22
CA ILE A 101 8.70 0.68 5.57
C ILE A 101 7.86 -0.36 6.33
N ASP A 102 7.36 -1.36 5.61
CA ASP A 102 6.90 -2.58 6.27
C ASP A 102 8.14 -3.29 6.82
N GLY A 103 8.16 -3.51 8.13
CA GLY A 103 9.30 -4.08 8.84
C GLY A 103 10.35 -3.06 9.31
N THR A 104 9.94 -1.93 9.88
CA THR A 104 10.85 -0.95 10.56
C THR A 104 11.78 -1.59 11.60
N THR A 105 11.33 -2.65 12.29
CA THR A 105 12.17 -3.42 13.23
C THR A 105 13.23 -4.26 12.51
N ASN A 106 12.94 -4.76 11.30
CA ASN A 106 13.89 -5.55 10.54
C ASN A 106 15.02 -4.66 10.02
N ILE A 107 14.69 -3.50 9.43
CA ILE A 107 15.71 -2.56 8.95
C ILE A 107 16.60 -2.05 10.09
N SER A 108 16.04 -1.70 11.24
CA SER A 108 16.83 -1.21 12.38
C SER A 108 17.81 -2.27 12.93
N LYS A 109 17.49 -3.57 12.76
CA LYS A 109 18.34 -4.70 13.15
C LYS A 109 19.23 -5.24 12.03
N GLY A 110 19.10 -4.72 10.80
CA GLY A 110 19.82 -5.27 9.64
C GLY A 110 19.29 -6.64 9.20
N ALA A 111 18.05 -6.98 9.55
CA ALA A 111 17.40 -8.24 9.18
C ALA A 111 16.73 -8.14 7.79
N PRO A 112 16.55 -9.27 7.09
CA PRO A 112 15.89 -9.29 5.78
C PRO A 112 14.40 -8.94 5.86
N ASN A 113 13.79 -8.75 4.69
CA ASN A 113 12.34 -8.59 4.48
C ASN A 113 11.73 -7.27 4.98
N SER A 114 12.48 -6.17 4.98
CA SER A 114 11.88 -4.83 4.96
C SER A 114 11.52 -4.41 3.53
N ILE A 115 10.37 -3.78 3.34
CA ILE A 115 9.88 -3.36 2.01
C ILE A 115 9.14 -2.02 2.09
N SER A 116 9.28 -1.19 1.06
CA SER A 116 8.43 -0.01 0.87
C SER A 116 7.29 -0.34 -0.08
N CYS A 117 6.05 0.00 0.28
CA CYS A 117 4.86 -0.43 -0.44
C CYS A 117 3.88 0.71 -0.68
N ILE A 118 3.40 0.82 -1.92
CA ILE A 118 2.31 1.71 -2.31
C ILE A 118 1.29 0.88 -3.09
N ALA A 119 0.02 1.02 -2.72
CA ALA A 119 -1.11 0.58 -3.52
C ALA A 119 -2.02 1.79 -3.76
N ALA A 120 -2.41 2.02 -5.00
CA ALA A 120 -3.28 3.12 -5.38
C ALA A 120 -4.45 2.58 -6.20
N ALA A 121 -5.64 3.11 -5.97
CA ALA A 121 -6.80 2.81 -6.80
C ALA A 121 -7.53 4.09 -7.16
N SER A 122 -7.88 4.22 -8.44
CA SER A 122 -8.74 5.29 -8.90
C SER A 122 -10.20 4.83 -8.81
N PRO A 123 -11.13 5.61 -8.19
CA PRO A 123 -12.52 5.19 -8.09
C PRO A 123 -13.18 5.11 -9.47
N GLU A 124 -13.97 4.08 -9.73
CA GLU A 124 -14.81 3.99 -10.93
C GLU A 124 -15.90 5.10 -10.93
N LYS A 125 -16.60 5.25 -12.06
CA LYS A 125 -17.72 6.21 -12.16
C LYS A 125 -18.83 5.82 -11.18
N GLY A 126 -19.24 6.75 -10.33
CA GLY A 126 -20.28 6.51 -9.32
C GLY A 126 -19.77 5.86 -8.02
N VAL A 127 -18.51 5.41 -7.97
CA VAL A 127 -17.86 4.92 -6.76
C VAL A 127 -17.16 6.08 -6.06
N LYS A 128 -17.45 6.26 -4.76
CA LYS A 128 -16.88 7.36 -3.97
C LYS A 128 -15.47 7.08 -3.43
N VAL A 129 -15.20 5.80 -3.12
CA VAL A 129 -13.95 5.32 -2.51
C VAL A 129 -13.60 3.99 -3.19
N ALA A 130 -12.40 3.89 -3.73
CA ALA A 130 -11.83 2.73 -4.43
C ALA A 130 -11.12 1.75 -3.49
N LEU A 131 -10.56 2.26 -2.39
CA LEU A 131 -9.90 1.46 -1.36
C LEU A 131 -10.71 1.48 -0.07
N ARG A 132 -10.95 0.31 0.51
CA ARG A 132 -11.72 0.21 1.75
C ARG A 132 -10.90 0.80 2.91
N ASP A 133 -11.52 1.70 3.65
CA ASP A 133 -11.02 2.12 4.96
C ASP A 133 -11.09 0.92 5.91
N VAL A 134 -9.92 0.37 6.26
CA VAL A 134 -9.79 -0.73 7.21
C VAL A 134 -9.24 -0.15 8.51
N PRO A 135 -9.97 -0.24 9.63
CA PRO A 135 -9.45 0.20 10.92
C PRO A 135 -8.18 -0.56 11.30
N SER A 136 -7.27 0.10 12.01
CA SER A 136 -5.98 -0.45 12.45
C SER A 136 -6.15 -1.49 13.57
N PHE A 137 -6.63 -2.69 13.23
CA PHE A 137 -6.74 -3.84 14.12
C PHE A 137 -5.98 -5.06 13.57
N TYR A 138 -5.76 -6.05 14.44
CA TYR A 138 -5.33 -7.37 13.99
C TYR A 138 -6.37 -7.98 13.04
N MET A 139 -5.86 -8.67 12.01
CA MET A 139 -6.68 -9.31 10.99
C MET A 139 -6.15 -10.71 10.69
N SER A 140 -7.02 -11.71 10.80
CA SER A 140 -6.76 -13.06 10.30
C SER A 140 -6.76 -13.05 8.76
N LYS A 141 -5.70 -13.55 8.14
CA LYS A 141 -5.52 -13.55 6.68
C LYS A 141 -5.28 -14.99 6.19
N LEU A 142 -5.94 -15.37 5.11
CA LEU A 142 -5.65 -16.58 4.34
C LEU A 142 -5.35 -16.15 2.91
N ALA A 143 -4.10 -16.32 2.47
CA ALA A 143 -3.65 -15.93 1.14
C ALA A 143 -3.09 -17.14 0.40
N TYR A 144 -3.45 -17.29 -0.88
CA TYR A 144 -3.00 -18.39 -1.74
C TYR A 144 -2.99 -17.93 -3.21
N GLY A 145 -2.12 -18.57 -4.01
CA GLY A 145 -1.91 -18.19 -5.41
C GLY A 145 -2.99 -18.70 -6.37
N PRO A 146 -2.95 -18.25 -7.65
CA PRO A 146 -3.95 -18.60 -8.67
C PRO A 146 -4.14 -20.09 -8.89
N ARG A 147 -3.08 -20.89 -8.75
CA ARG A 147 -3.13 -22.36 -8.90
C ARG A 147 -4.14 -23.01 -7.94
N VAL A 148 -4.21 -22.52 -6.69
CA VAL A 148 -5.16 -23.02 -5.69
C VAL A 148 -6.59 -22.65 -6.10
N ILE A 149 -6.80 -21.44 -6.62
CA ILE A 149 -8.11 -20.99 -7.14
C ILE A 149 -8.56 -21.88 -8.30
N GLU A 150 -7.67 -22.17 -9.25
CA GLU A 150 -7.98 -23.01 -10.41
C GLU A 150 -8.29 -24.46 -10.01
N TYR A 151 -7.53 -25.01 -9.07
CA TYR A 151 -7.78 -26.34 -8.52
C TYR A 151 -9.16 -26.41 -7.83
N MET A 152 -9.47 -25.43 -6.96
CA MET A 152 -10.77 -25.34 -6.28
C MET A 152 -11.93 -25.28 -7.26
N LYS A 153 -11.82 -24.46 -8.32
CA LYS A 153 -12.85 -24.37 -9.38
C LYS A 153 -13.08 -25.69 -10.12
N LYS A 154 -12.04 -26.48 -10.36
CA LYS A 154 -12.14 -27.77 -11.07
C LYS A 154 -12.75 -28.88 -10.22
N ARG A 155 -12.48 -28.87 -8.92
CA ARG A 155 -12.87 -29.95 -7.98
C ARG A 155 -14.12 -29.63 -7.17
N GLY A 156 -14.55 -28.38 -7.14
CA GLY A 156 -15.62 -27.91 -6.26
C GLY A 156 -15.20 -27.77 -4.80
N ASP A 157 -13.89 -27.66 -4.54
CA ASP A 157 -13.36 -27.40 -3.21
C ASP A 157 -13.52 -25.90 -2.86
N SER A 158 -13.56 -25.57 -1.57
CA SER A 158 -13.53 -24.19 -1.07
C SER A 158 -12.57 -24.04 0.12
N LEU A 159 -12.06 -22.83 0.32
CA LEU A 159 -11.22 -22.47 1.45
C LEU A 159 -11.88 -21.35 2.26
N HIS A 160 -11.97 -21.54 3.56
CA HIS A 160 -12.49 -20.56 4.52
C HIS A 160 -11.50 -20.35 5.65
N LEU A 161 -11.56 -19.17 6.27
CA LEU A 161 -10.58 -18.73 7.26
C LEU A 161 -10.64 -19.57 8.56
N GLU A 162 -11.83 -20.09 8.86
CA GLU A 162 -12.14 -20.86 10.06
C GLU A 162 -11.87 -22.37 9.91
N MET A 163 -11.44 -22.81 8.72
CA MET A 163 -11.14 -24.22 8.49
C MET A 163 -9.91 -24.68 9.30
N PRO A 164 -9.87 -25.94 9.76
CA PRO A 164 -8.67 -26.50 10.36
C PRO A 164 -7.48 -26.39 9.40
N ILE A 165 -6.33 -25.93 9.92
CA ILE A 165 -5.11 -25.75 9.12
C ILE A 165 -4.73 -27.02 8.37
N ALA A 166 -4.93 -28.21 8.97
CA ALA A 166 -4.65 -29.48 8.32
C ALA A 166 -5.47 -29.69 7.03
N GLU A 167 -6.74 -29.27 7.01
CA GLU A 167 -7.60 -29.36 5.82
C GLU A 167 -7.19 -28.33 4.77
N VAL A 168 -6.89 -27.09 5.19
CA VAL A 168 -6.39 -26.03 4.32
C VAL A 168 -5.12 -26.49 3.62
N LEU A 169 -4.15 -27.01 4.37
CA LEU A 169 -2.90 -27.54 3.81
C LEU A 169 -3.15 -28.73 2.88
N GLY A 170 -4.10 -29.61 3.20
CA GLY A 170 -4.47 -30.73 2.33
C GLY A 170 -5.00 -30.26 0.97
N ILE A 171 -5.84 -29.23 0.93
CA ILE A 171 -6.35 -28.64 -0.32
C ILE A 171 -5.24 -27.96 -1.09
N VAL A 172 -4.45 -27.11 -0.43
CA VAL A 172 -3.34 -26.39 -1.05
C VAL A 172 -2.32 -27.35 -1.64
N ALA A 173 -1.94 -28.40 -0.91
CA ALA A 173 -0.97 -29.41 -1.35
C ALA A 173 -1.42 -30.18 -2.61
N ARG A 174 -2.73 -30.36 -2.83
CA ARG A 174 -3.24 -30.99 -4.06
C ARG A 174 -3.24 -30.06 -5.27
N ALA A 175 -3.15 -28.75 -5.04
CA ALA A 175 -3.11 -27.75 -6.11
C ALA A 175 -1.68 -27.46 -6.62
N VAL A 176 -0.65 -27.73 -5.81
CA VAL A 176 0.78 -27.52 -6.14
C VAL A 176 1.44 -28.73 -6.79
#